data_AF-A0A165YJA8-F1
#
_entry.id   AF-A0A165YJA8-F1
#
_cell.length_a   1.000
_cell.length_b   1.000
_cell.length_c   1.000
_cell.angle_alpha   90.00
_cell.angle_beta   90.00
_cell.angle_gamma   90.00
#
_symmetry.space_group_name_H-M   'P 1'
#
loop_
_entity.id
_entity.type
_entity.pdbx_description
1 polymer ?
#
loop_
_entity_poly.entity_id
_entity_poly.type
_entity_poly.pdbx_seq_one_letter_code
_entity_poly.pdbx_strand_id
1 'polypeptide(L)'
;MNEFWKVLPAALKYVYETGDDSGKKAACRLVNIWEERKVFGSRGQNLKDEMLGKNPPPVPALPSNGKSSNPIKIVKRDAHSLRIKLAVGALPEKIVTSYHSVHDQNVDEEAAFNKFKSVILRGGEIERNVEEMSAHGSVQGSHLAEDIQEQESVLQQCINQLESNEETRTALVSLLKDALQNQVLYSSLKASSCFNRVCSSSVY
;
A
#
# COMPACT_ATOMS: atom_id res chain seq x y z
N MET A 1 -13.55 -2.38 7.91
CA MET A 1 -14.38 -3.49 7.40
C MET A 1 -15.89 -3.19 7.34
N ASN A 2 -16.48 -2.40 8.25
CA ASN A 2 -17.93 -2.16 8.21
C ASN A 2 -18.40 -1.19 7.10
N GLU A 3 -17.50 -0.39 6.53
CA GLU A 3 -17.82 0.59 5.48
C GLU A 3 -17.91 -0.04 4.08
N PHE A 4 -17.01 -0.98 3.76
CA PHE A 4 -17.11 -1.75 2.52
C PHE A 4 -18.46 -2.48 2.41
N TRP A 5 -18.95 -3.03 3.51
CA TRP A 5 -20.27 -3.67 3.53
C TRP A 5 -21.44 -2.72 3.29
N LYS A 6 -21.31 -1.42 3.59
CA LYS A 6 -22.40 -0.45 3.35
C LYS A 6 -22.59 -0.18 1.85
N VAL A 7 -21.53 -0.29 1.07
CA VAL A 7 -21.55 -0.01 -0.37
C VAL A 7 -21.65 -1.28 -1.22
N LEU A 8 -21.25 -2.43 -0.67
CA LEU A 8 -21.17 -3.68 -1.40
C LEU A 8 -22.52 -4.18 -1.94
N PRO A 9 -23.63 -4.23 -1.16
CA PRO A 9 -24.93 -4.63 -1.68
C PRO A 9 -25.42 -3.70 -2.81
N ALA A 10 -25.21 -2.39 -2.66
CA ALA A 10 -25.60 -1.40 -3.66
C ALA A 10 -24.79 -1.55 -4.96
N ALA A 11 -23.48 -1.77 -4.86
CA ALA A 11 -22.61 -1.99 -6.01
C ALA A 11 -22.92 -3.30 -6.75
N LEU A 12 -23.17 -4.39 -6.01
CA LEU A 12 -23.57 -5.67 -6.60
C LEU A 12 -24.93 -5.58 -7.31
N LYS A 13 -25.89 -4.90 -6.68
CA LYS A 13 -27.20 -4.65 -7.26
C LYS A 13 -27.08 -3.84 -8.54
N TYR A 14 -26.25 -2.79 -8.56
CA TYR A 14 -26.01 -2.00 -9.77
C TYR A 14 -25.46 -2.83 -10.93
N VAL A 15 -24.48 -3.70 -10.66
CA VAL A 15 -23.90 -4.60 -11.68
C VAL A 15 -24.91 -5.66 -12.14
N TYR A 16 -25.77 -6.13 -11.24
CA TYR A 16 -26.81 -7.11 -11.57
C TYR A 16 -27.97 -6.51 -12.38
N GLU A 17 -28.37 -5.26 -12.10
CA GLU A 17 -29.47 -4.58 -12.79
C GLU A 17 -29.03 -3.92 -14.10
N THR A 18 -27.84 -3.33 -14.13
CA THR A 18 -27.32 -2.53 -15.26
C THR A 18 -26.39 -3.34 -16.18
N GLY A 19 -25.85 -4.46 -15.70
CA GLY A 19 -24.91 -5.28 -16.45
C GLY A 19 -25.58 -6.14 -17.53
N ASP A 20 -24.78 -6.55 -18.50
CA ASP A 20 -25.13 -7.59 -19.46
C ASP A 20 -25.22 -8.98 -18.76
N ASP A 21 -25.66 -10.01 -19.48
CA ASP A 21 -25.81 -11.36 -18.90
C ASP A 21 -24.49 -11.92 -18.33
N SER A 22 -23.35 -11.49 -18.88
CA SER A 22 -22.03 -11.79 -18.36
C SER A 22 -21.80 -11.15 -16.98
N GLY A 23 -22.08 -9.85 -16.84
CA GLY A 23 -21.99 -9.12 -15.57
C GLY A 23 -22.91 -9.70 -14.50
N LYS A 24 -24.14 -10.06 -14.86
CA LYS A 24 -25.10 -10.73 -13.95
C LYS A 24 -24.57 -12.06 -13.45
N LYS A 25 -24.04 -12.89 -14.36
CA LYS A 25 -23.47 -14.21 -14.01
C LYS A 25 -22.21 -14.06 -13.15
N ALA A 26 -21.38 -13.05 -13.42
CA ALA A 26 -20.19 -12.76 -12.63
C ALA A 26 -20.56 -12.33 -11.20
N ALA A 27 -21.53 -11.44 -11.03
CA ALA A 27 -22.03 -11.01 -9.72
C ALA A 27 -22.60 -12.18 -8.91
N CYS A 28 -23.45 -13.02 -9.52
CA CYS A 28 -23.98 -14.23 -8.87
C CYS A 28 -22.89 -15.21 -8.44
N ARG A 29 -21.90 -15.47 -9.31
CA ARG A 29 -20.77 -16.36 -9.00
C ARG A 29 -19.93 -15.82 -7.85
N LEU A 30 -19.70 -14.51 -7.81
CA LEU A 30 -18.92 -13.86 -6.75
C LEU A 30 -19.61 -14.01 -5.40
N VAL A 31 -20.93 -13.79 -5.34
CA VAL A 31 -21.73 -13.96 -4.12
C VAL A 31 -21.74 -15.42 -3.65
N ASN A 32 -21.93 -16.39 -4.55
CA ASN A 32 -21.88 -17.82 -4.20
C ASN A 32 -20.51 -18.20 -3.63
N ILE A 33 -19.41 -17.72 -4.23
CA ILE A 33 -18.05 -17.97 -3.73
C ILE A 33 -17.86 -17.39 -2.32
N TRP A 34 -18.35 -16.17 -2.08
CA TRP A 34 -18.25 -15.54 -0.76
C TRP A 34 -19.06 -16.26 0.31
N GLU A 35 -20.20 -16.84 -0.07
CA GLU A 35 -21.02 -17.67 0.80
C GLU A 35 -20.36 -19.04 1.12
N GLU A 36 -19.86 -19.73 0.09
CA GLU A 36 -19.15 -21.01 0.23
C GLU A 36 -17.92 -20.88 1.13
N ARG A 37 -17.12 -19.83 0.93
CA ARG A 37 -15.89 -19.59 1.69
C ARG A 37 -16.09 -18.80 2.97
N LYS A 38 -17.34 -18.46 3.32
CA LYS A 38 -17.71 -17.69 4.52
C LYS A 38 -16.90 -16.39 4.68
N VAL A 39 -16.61 -15.71 3.57
CA VAL A 39 -15.78 -14.48 3.54
C VAL A 39 -16.32 -13.39 4.45
N PHE A 40 -17.65 -13.32 4.59
CA PHE A 40 -18.35 -12.37 5.44
C PHE A 40 -19.11 -13.05 6.59
N GLY A 41 -18.83 -14.31 6.90
CA GLY A 41 -19.54 -15.09 7.92
C GLY A 41 -21.05 -15.13 7.68
N SER A 42 -21.84 -14.95 8.74
CA SER A 42 -23.32 -14.92 8.67
C SER A 42 -23.87 -13.75 7.87
N ARG A 43 -23.11 -12.66 7.75
CA ARG A 43 -23.53 -11.45 7.03
C ARG A 43 -23.60 -11.67 5.52
N GLY A 44 -22.78 -12.58 4.99
CA GLY A 44 -22.72 -12.94 3.58
C GLY A 44 -23.91 -13.74 3.06
N GLN A 45 -24.65 -14.42 3.94
CA GLN A 45 -25.73 -15.33 3.53
C GLN A 45 -26.94 -14.59 2.95
N ASN A 46 -27.23 -13.39 3.44
CA ASN A 46 -28.34 -12.57 2.94
C ASN A 46 -27.95 -11.69 1.74
N LEU A 47 -26.69 -11.71 1.30
CA LEU A 47 -26.19 -10.83 0.24
C LEU A 47 -26.82 -11.16 -1.12
N LYS A 48 -27.11 -12.44 -1.36
CA LYS A 48 -27.81 -12.90 -2.56
C LYS A 48 -29.25 -12.39 -2.60
N ASP A 49 -29.93 -12.41 -1.46
CA ASP A 49 -31.32 -11.93 -1.32
C ASP A 49 -31.41 -10.40 -1.35
N GLU A 50 -30.41 -9.70 -0.80
CA GLU A 50 -30.27 -8.24 -0.90
C GLU A 50 -29.98 -7.80 -2.34
N MET A 51 -29.17 -8.55 -3.10
CA MET A 51 -28.87 -8.30 -4.51
C MET A 51 -30.08 -8.55 -5.42
N LEU A 52 -30.89 -9.58 -5.11
CA LEU A 52 -32.09 -9.95 -5.87
C LEU A 52 -33.36 -9.16 -5.47
N GLY A 53 -33.24 -8.23 -4.53
CA GLY A 53 -34.27 -7.23 -4.24
C GLY A 53 -35.45 -7.75 -3.42
N LYS A 54 -35.23 -7.98 -2.14
CA LYS A 54 -36.28 -7.84 -1.10
C LYS A 54 -35.74 -6.99 0.05
N ASN A 55 -36.10 -5.71 0.09
CA ASN A 55 -35.93 -4.84 1.26
C ASN A 55 -37.30 -4.53 1.88
N PRO A 56 -37.36 -4.42 3.22
CA PRO A 56 -38.01 -3.27 3.84
C PRO A 56 -37.05 -2.48 4.78
N PRO A 57 -37.37 -1.20 5.10
CA PRO A 57 -36.46 -0.22 5.74
C PRO A 57 -36.35 -0.34 7.29
N PRO A 58 -35.45 0.43 7.95
CA PRO A 58 -34.83 0.04 9.23
C PRO A 58 -35.49 0.65 10.48
N VAL A 59 -35.46 -0.08 11.61
CA VAL A 59 -35.71 0.42 12.98
C VAL A 59 -34.89 -0.37 14.03
N PRO A 60 -34.60 0.19 15.22
CA PRO A 60 -33.29 0.08 15.87
C PRO A 60 -33.23 -0.84 17.11
N ALA A 61 -32.03 -1.41 17.31
CA ALA A 61 -31.33 -1.84 18.54
C ALA A 61 -32.09 -2.45 19.74
N LEU A 62 -31.65 -3.64 20.20
CA LEU A 62 -31.05 -3.88 21.55
C LEU A 62 -30.53 -5.35 21.70
N PRO A 63 -29.83 -5.72 22.80
CA PRO A 63 -28.51 -6.34 22.75
C PRO A 63 -28.54 -7.85 23.07
N SER A 64 -27.58 -8.62 22.55
CA SER A 64 -27.31 -9.94 23.15
C SER A 64 -25.85 -10.11 23.52
N ASN A 65 -25.68 -10.30 24.82
CA ASN A 65 -24.49 -10.69 25.53
C ASN A 65 -24.09 -12.10 25.09
N GLY A 66 -22.87 -12.27 24.57
CA GLY A 66 -22.38 -13.56 24.11
C GLY A 66 -20.86 -13.59 24.23
N LYS A 67 -20.39 -14.13 25.34
CA LYS A 67 -18.97 -14.37 25.64
C LYS A 67 -18.35 -15.24 24.53
N SER A 68 -17.36 -14.73 23.82
CA SER A 68 -16.34 -15.56 23.19
C SER A 68 -14.98 -14.85 23.24
N SER A 69 -14.00 -15.63 23.68
CA SER A 69 -12.63 -15.22 23.93
C SER A 69 -11.93 -14.90 22.62
N ASN A 70 -11.54 -13.64 22.41
CA ASN A 70 -10.61 -13.22 21.36
C ASN A 70 -9.68 -12.13 21.92
N PRO A 71 -8.38 -12.12 21.58
CA PRO A 71 -7.37 -11.28 22.26
C PRO A 71 -7.36 -9.81 21.81
N ILE A 72 -8.28 -9.38 20.94
CA ILE A 72 -8.24 -8.03 20.33
C ILE A 72 -9.44 -7.23 20.81
N LYS A 73 -9.25 -6.47 21.89
CA LYS A 73 -10.19 -5.44 22.33
C LYS A 73 -9.90 -4.13 21.61
N ILE A 74 -10.79 -3.78 20.69
CA ILE A 74 -10.84 -2.47 20.02
C ILE A 74 -11.37 -1.46 21.04
N VAL A 75 -10.50 -0.56 21.51
CA VAL A 75 -10.88 0.56 22.36
C VAL A 75 -10.74 1.84 21.53
N LYS A 76 -11.91 2.41 21.20
CA LYS A 76 -12.23 3.81 20.87
C LYS A 76 -11.43 4.55 19.77
N ARG A 77 -12.13 5.54 19.22
CA ARG A 77 -11.99 6.19 17.91
C ARG A 77 -11.77 7.68 18.13
N ASP A 78 -10.72 8.22 17.55
CA ASP A 78 -10.42 9.64 17.42
C ASP A 78 -9.35 9.87 16.34
N ALA A 79 -9.23 11.13 15.90
CA ALA A 79 -9.60 11.50 14.55
C ALA A 79 -8.53 11.34 13.44
N HIS A 80 -7.25 11.09 13.72
CA HIS A 80 -6.19 11.23 12.68
C HIS A 80 -5.17 10.09 12.63
N SER A 81 -5.53 8.87 13.03
CA SER A 81 -4.63 7.73 12.87
C SER A 81 -5.42 6.48 12.53
N LEU A 82 -5.09 5.84 11.41
CA LEU A 82 -5.50 4.48 11.12
C LEU A 82 -4.84 3.55 12.15
N ARG A 83 -5.40 3.49 13.37
CA ARG A 83 -5.04 2.46 14.36
C ARG A 83 -5.71 1.15 13.95
N ILE A 84 -5.23 0.57 12.85
CA ILE A 84 -5.14 -0.89 12.80
C ILE A 84 -4.18 -1.21 13.95
N LYS A 85 -4.68 -1.78 15.04
CA LYS A 85 -3.82 -2.31 16.11
C LYS A 85 -3.08 -3.51 15.55
N LEU A 86 -2.01 -3.21 14.84
CA LEU A 86 -0.99 -4.18 14.47
C LEU A 86 -0.19 -4.45 15.75
N ALA A 87 0.15 -5.71 15.99
CA ALA A 87 1.03 -6.01 17.10
C ALA A 87 2.34 -5.25 16.86
N VAL A 88 2.81 -4.52 17.87
CA VAL A 88 4.05 -3.72 17.76
C VAL A 88 5.20 -4.65 17.38
N GLY A 89 5.94 -4.31 16.33
CA GLY A 89 6.99 -5.10 15.70
C GLY A 89 6.51 -6.15 14.67
N ALA A 90 5.20 -6.28 14.44
CA ALA A 90 4.68 -7.24 13.46
C ALA A 90 4.88 -6.75 12.02
N LEU A 91 5.01 -7.71 11.09
CA LEU A 91 5.26 -7.45 9.67
C LEU A 91 4.34 -6.39 9.04
N PRO A 92 3.01 -6.38 9.28
CA PRO A 92 2.17 -5.35 8.71
C PRO A 92 2.46 -3.94 9.26
N GLU A 93 2.86 -3.82 10.53
CA GLU A 93 3.22 -2.51 11.11
C GLU A 93 4.52 -2.01 10.49
N LYS A 94 5.52 -2.90 10.35
CA LYS A 94 6.78 -2.59 9.67
C LYS A 94 6.55 -2.11 8.24
N ILE A 95 5.67 -2.76 7.49
CA ILE A 95 5.31 -2.34 6.12
C ILE A 95 4.69 -0.93 6.14
N VAL A 96 3.74 -0.67 7.03
CA VAL A 96 3.08 0.64 7.13
C VAL A 96 4.09 1.73 7.52
N THR A 97 4.98 1.47 8.48
CA THR A 97 6.02 2.42 8.89
C THR A 97 7.02 2.70 7.76
N SER A 98 7.53 1.66 7.10
CA SER A 98 8.45 1.83 5.96
C SER A 98 7.78 2.52 4.77
N TYR A 99 6.49 2.27 4.52
CA TYR A 99 5.73 2.96 3.48
C TYR A 99 5.60 4.46 3.76
N HIS A 100 5.28 4.85 5.00
CA HIS A 100 5.24 6.27 5.37
C HIS A 100 6.63 6.91 5.23
N SER A 101 7.71 6.22 5.62
CA SER A 101 9.08 6.72 5.45
C SER A 101 9.41 7.01 3.98
N VAL A 102 9.03 6.11 3.05
CA VAL A 102 9.21 6.32 1.61
C VAL A 102 8.36 7.49 1.12
N HIS A 103 7.11 7.59 1.58
CA HIS A 103 6.20 8.67 1.20
C HIS A 103 6.72 10.05 1.64
N ASP A 104 7.20 10.15 2.88
CA ASP A 104 7.68 11.41 3.44
C ASP A 104 9.01 11.84 2.78
N GLN A 105 9.90 10.89 2.48
CA GLN A 105 11.13 11.14 1.72
C GLN A 105 10.88 11.51 0.25
N ASN A 106 9.76 11.11 -0.35
CA ASN A 106 9.47 11.41 -1.76
C ASN A 106 9.34 12.92 -2.04
N VAL A 107 8.92 13.72 -1.04
CA VAL A 107 8.88 15.19 -1.16
C VAL A 107 10.29 15.77 -1.19
N ASP A 108 11.21 15.18 -0.43
CA ASP A 108 12.63 15.56 -0.36
C ASP A 108 13.41 15.13 -1.62
N GLU A 109 13.03 14.01 -2.22
CA GLU A 109 13.62 13.49 -3.46
C GLU A 109 13.43 14.41 -4.66
N GLU A 110 12.23 14.96 -4.84
CA GLU A 110 11.95 15.91 -5.93
C GLU A 110 12.80 17.17 -5.76
N ALA A 111 13.03 17.63 -4.52
CA ALA A 111 13.92 18.75 -4.24
C ALA A 111 15.39 18.40 -4.57
N ALA A 112 15.87 17.22 -4.17
CA ALA A 112 17.21 16.74 -4.50
C ALA A 112 17.43 16.63 -6.02
N PHE A 113 16.44 16.12 -6.76
CA PHE A 113 16.49 16.00 -8.21
C PHE A 113 16.50 17.37 -8.91
N ASN A 114 15.70 18.33 -8.43
CA ASN A 114 15.71 19.69 -8.98
C ASN A 114 17.02 20.42 -8.67
N LYS A 115 17.62 20.19 -7.49
CA LYS A 115 18.96 20.69 -7.17
C LYS A 115 20.01 20.09 -8.09
N PHE A 116 19.97 18.78 -8.32
CA PHE A 116 20.85 18.09 -9.28
C PHE A 116 20.75 18.68 -10.69
N LYS A 117 19.53 18.92 -11.20
CA LYS A 117 19.33 19.60 -12.50
C LYS A 117 19.97 20.99 -12.52
N SER A 118 19.81 21.76 -11.46
CA SER A 118 20.43 23.09 -11.34
C SER A 118 21.95 23.01 -11.41
N VAL A 119 22.56 22.01 -10.78
CA VAL A 119 24.01 21.78 -10.86
C VAL A 119 24.45 21.47 -12.29
N ILE A 120 23.71 20.61 -13.01
CA ILE A 120 24.01 20.32 -14.43
C ILE A 120 23.94 21.59 -15.27
N LEU A 121 22.91 22.41 -15.09
CA LEU A 121 22.76 23.67 -15.81
C LEU A 121 23.92 24.63 -15.53
N ARG A 122 24.28 24.79 -14.25
CA ARG A 122 25.41 25.64 -13.83
C ARG A 122 26.74 25.09 -14.37
N GLY A 123 26.91 23.78 -14.43
CA GLY A 123 28.07 23.12 -15.05
C GLY A 123 28.24 23.52 -16.52
N GLY A 124 27.16 23.57 -17.30
CA GLY A 124 27.20 24.04 -18.69
C GLY A 124 27.42 25.56 -18.84
N GLU A 125 27.12 26.36 -17.82
CA GLU A 125 27.51 27.78 -17.77
C GLU A 125 29.01 27.93 -17.49
N ILE A 126 29.52 27.18 -16.52
CA ILE A 126 30.95 27.11 -16.18
C ILE A 126 31.77 26.69 -17.40
N GLU A 127 31.34 25.66 -18.13
CA GLU A 127 31.99 25.20 -19.37
C GLU A 127 32.08 26.31 -20.43
N ARG A 128 30.98 27.02 -20.69
CA ARG A 128 30.97 28.15 -21.64
C ARG A 128 31.87 29.30 -21.18
N ASN A 129 31.87 29.62 -19.89
CA ASN A 129 32.73 30.66 -19.33
C ASN A 129 34.22 30.30 -19.52
N VAL A 130 34.58 29.02 -19.38
CA VAL A 130 35.95 28.53 -19.64
C VAL A 130 36.36 28.73 -21.09
N GLU A 131 35.48 28.39 -22.04
CA GLU A 131 35.72 28.58 -23.46
C GLU A 131 35.93 30.06 -23.81
N GLU A 132 35.10 30.95 -23.27
CA GLU A 132 35.21 32.40 -23.45
C GLU A 132 36.51 32.97 -22.83
N MET A 133 36.84 32.56 -21.61
CA MET A 133 38.08 32.95 -20.94
C MET A 133 39.32 32.49 -21.69
N SER A 134 39.29 31.28 -22.27
CA SER A 134 40.37 30.75 -23.10
C SER A 134 40.54 31.55 -24.39
N ALA A 135 39.46 32.05 -24.98
CA ALA A 135 39.52 32.89 -26.17
C ALA A 135 40.07 34.31 -25.88
N HIS A 136 39.84 34.83 -24.67
CA HIS A 136 40.21 36.20 -24.26
C HIS A 136 41.45 36.33 -23.36
N GLY A 137 42.07 35.22 -22.94
CA GLY A 137 43.31 35.23 -22.14
C GLY A 137 43.15 35.74 -20.70
N SER A 138 41.97 35.60 -20.11
CA SER A 138 41.62 36.09 -18.76
C SER A 138 42.09 35.16 -17.63
N VAL A 139 42.54 35.72 -16.50
CA VAL A 139 43.10 35.01 -15.33
C VAL A 139 42.12 35.03 -14.14
N GLN A 140 40.94 34.43 -14.30
CA GLN A 140 39.97 34.24 -13.19
C GLN A 140 39.84 32.77 -12.72
N GLY A 141 40.87 31.96 -12.95
CA GLY A 141 40.85 30.53 -12.66
C GLY A 141 40.54 30.14 -11.20
N SER A 142 40.81 31.00 -10.22
CA SER A 142 40.49 30.71 -8.81
C SER A 142 38.98 30.74 -8.54
N HIS A 143 38.24 31.70 -9.11
CA HIS A 143 36.78 31.80 -8.97
C HIS A 143 36.09 30.59 -9.62
N LEU A 144 36.62 30.16 -10.77
CA LEU A 144 36.13 28.96 -11.47
C LEU A 144 36.34 27.69 -10.63
N ALA A 145 37.51 27.55 -10.01
CA ALA A 145 37.80 26.41 -9.16
C ALA A 145 36.86 26.37 -7.94
N GLU A 146 36.57 27.53 -7.34
CA GLU A 146 35.59 27.65 -6.26
C GLU A 146 34.16 27.27 -6.72
N ASP A 147 33.71 27.77 -7.88
CA ASP A 147 32.41 27.42 -8.47
C ASP A 147 32.28 25.91 -8.72
N ILE A 148 33.30 25.29 -9.31
CA ILE A 148 33.32 23.84 -9.59
C ILE A 148 33.27 23.04 -8.27
N GLN A 149 34.06 23.46 -7.28
CA GLN A 149 34.09 22.79 -5.98
C GLN A 149 32.74 22.91 -5.25
N GLU A 150 32.06 24.05 -5.35
CA GLU A 150 30.70 24.22 -4.84
C GLU A 150 29.72 23.28 -5.55
N GLN A 151 29.76 23.22 -6.89
CA GLN A 151 28.91 22.31 -7.66
C GLN A 151 29.16 20.84 -7.31
N GLU A 152 30.41 20.43 -7.14
CA GLU A 152 30.79 19.08 -6.72
C GLU A 152 30.23 18.76 -5.33
N SER A 153 30.36 19.67 -4.37
CA SER A 153 29.82 19.50 -3.02
C SER A 153 28.29 19.32 -3.03
N VAL A 154 27.60 20.14 -3.82
CA VAL A 154 26.14 20.03 -3.99
C VAL A 154 25.76 18.70 -4.66
N LEU A 155 26.48 18.31 -5.70
CA LEU A 155 26.26 17.06 -6.42
C LEU A 155 26.40 15.85 -5.49
N GLN A 156 27.47 15.83 -4.68
CA GLN A 156 27.70 14.78 -3.70
C GLN A 156 26.56 14.69 -2.68
N GLN A 157 26.06 15.84 -2.21
CA GLN A 157 24.91 15.88 -1.30
C GLN A 157 23.66 15.27 -1.95
N CYS A 158 23.37 15.61 -3.21
CA CYS A 158 22.23 15.04 -3.95
C CYS A 158 22.36 13.53 -4.11
N ILE A 159 23.55 13.03 -4.47
CA ILE A 159 23.80 11.59 -4.63
C ILE A 159 23.52 10.84 -3.32
N ASN A 160 24.11 11.30 -2.20
CA ASN A 160 23.95 10.65 -0.91
C ASN A 160 22.47 10.60 -0.47
N GLN A 161 21.70 11.65 -0.79
CA GLN A 161 20.29 11.73 -0.47
C GLN A 161 19.46 10.75 -1.31
N LEU A 162 19.74 10.67 -2.61
CA LEU A 162 19.07 9.72 -3.52
C LEU A 162 19.40 8.26 -3.15
N GLU A 163 20.64 7.96 -2.76
CA GLU A 163 21.04 6.64 -2.26
C GLU A 163 20.28 6.27 -0.99
N SER A 164 20.16 7.17 -0.02
CA SER A 164 19.37 6.92 1.20
C SER A 164 17.88 6.66 0.90
N ASN A 165 17.32 7.36 -0.09
CA ASN A 165 15.95 7.13 -0.54
C ASN A 165 15.81 5.76 -1.22
N GLU A 166 16.81 5.33 -2.01
CA GLU A 166 16.87 4.00 -2.60
C GLU A 166 16.94 2.90 -1.54
N GLU A 167 17.76 3.07 -0.50
CA GLU A 167 17.84 2.12 0.62
C GLU A 167 16.49 1.96 1.32
N THR A 168 15.79 3.06 1.57
CA THR A 168 14.49 3.05 2.24
C THR A 168 13.43 2.32 1.40
N ARG A 169 13.43 2.52 0.08
CA ARG A 169 12.56 1.77 -0.85
C ARG A 169 12.92 0.29 -0.91
N THR A 170 14.21 -0.03 -0.95
CA THR A 170 14.71 -1.41 -0.95
C THR A 170 14.28 -2.16 0.31
N ALA A 171 14.30 -1.49 1.46
CA ALA A 171 13.78 -2.05 2.71
C ALA A 171 12.26 -2.35 2.62
N LEU A 172 11.47 -1.41 2.10
CA LEU A 172 10.03 -1.61 1.89
C LEU A 172 9.74 -2.78 0.94
N VAL A 173 10.45 -2.84 -0.20
CA VAL A 173 10.31 -3.95 -1.17
C VAL A 173 10.64 -5.29 -0.53
N SER A 174 11.68 -5.35 0.31
CA SER A 174 12.04 -6.57 1.05
C SER A 174 10.92 -7.00 2.01
N LEU A 175 10.35 -6.07 2.77
CA LEU A 175 9.21 -6.35 3.66
C LEU A 175 7.98 -6.85 2.89
N LEU A 176 7.70 -6.28 1.73
CA LEU A 176 6.59 -6.71 0.87
C LEU A 176 6.82 -8.12 0.30
N LYS A 177 8.04 -8.42 -0.14
CA LYS A 177 8.42 -9.77 -0.58
C LYS A 177 8.25 -10.80 0.53
N ASP A 178 8.70 -10.48 1.74
CA ASP A 178 8.53 -11.35 2.91
C ASP A 178 7.06 -11.58 3.25
N ALA A 179 6.22 -10.54 3.14
CA ALA A 179 4.78 -10.68 3.37
C ALA A 179 4.11 -11.60 2.34
N LEU A 180 4.47 -11.46 1.07
CA LEU A 180 3.97 -12.33 0.00
C LEU A 180 4.41 -13.78 0.21
N GLN A 181 5.68 -14.00 0.54
CA GLN A 181 6.21 -15.34 0.77
C GLN A 181 5.52 -16.02 1.96
N ASN A 182 5.33 -15.28 3.06
CA ASN A 182 4.59 -15.76 4.22
C ASN A 182 3.15 -16.14 3.85
N GLN A 183 2.46 -15.29 3.06
CA GLN A 183 1.09 -15.58 2.62
C GLN A 183 1.00 -16.88 1.79
N VAL A 184 1.94 -17.12 0.88
CA VAL A 184 2.00 -18.34 0.07
C VAL A 184 2.20 -19.57 0.96
N LEU A 185 3.13 -19.50 1.93
CA LEU A 185 3.38 -20.57 2.89
C LEU A 185 2.16 -20.87 3.76
N TYR A 186 1.51 -19.84 4.32
CA TYR A 186 0.28 -20.00 5.10
C TYR A 186 -0.85 -20.63 4.28
N SER A 187 -0.95 -20.30 2.99
CA SER A 187 -1.98 -20.85 2.10
C SER A 187 -1.72 -22.32 1.80
N SER A 188 -0.46 -22.71 1.57
CA SER A 188 -0.05 -24.11 1.36
C SER A 188 -0.28 -24.97 2.61
N LEU A 189 0.12 -24.48 3.79
CA LEU A 189 -0.10 -25.18 5.06
C LEU A 189 -1.59 -25.38 5.38
N LYS A 190 -2.43 -24.37 5.11
CA LYS A 190 -3.88 -24.48 5.25
C LYS A 190 -4.46 -25.52 4.28
N ALA A 191 -4.02 -25.54 3.03
CA ALA A 191 -4.47 -26.52 2.04
C ALA A 191 -4.13 -27.96 2.49
N SER A 192 -2.89 -28.19 2.95
CA SER A 192 -2.46 -29.48 3.49
C SER A 192 -3.24 -29.90 4.74
N SER A 193 -3.48 -28.96 5.66
CA SER A 193 -4.26 -29.21 6.88
C SER A 193 -5.72 -29.57 6.56
N CYS A 194 -6.32 -28.90 5.56
CA CYS A 194 -7.66 -29.22 5.08
C CYS A 194 -7.72 -30.61 4.44
N PHE A 195 -6.73 -30.96 3.60
CA PHE A 195 -6.64 -32.28 2.97
C PHE A 195 -6.52 -33.40 4.00
N ASN A 196 -5.62 -33.27 4.98
CA ASN A 196 -5.46 -34.25 6.06
C ASN A 196 -6.75 -34.43 6.87
N ARG A 197 -7.46 -33.35 7.20
CA ARG A 197 -8.72 -33.43 7.92
C ARG A 197 -9.81 -34.18 7.15
N VAL A 198 -9.90 -33.96 5.83
CA VAL A 198 -10.86 -34.67 4.96
C VAL A 198 -10.50 -36.15 4.85
N CYS A 199 -9.22 -36.49 4.65
CA CYS A 199 -8.77 -37.87 4.59
C CYS A 199 -8.99 -38.62 5.93
N SER A 200 -8.70 -37.99 7.07
CA SER A 200 -8.95 -38.59 8.39
C SER A 200 -10.43 -38.78 8.70
N SER A 201 -11.33 -37.97 8.12
CA SER A 201 -12.78 -38.10 8.30
C SER A 201 -13.41 -39.15 7.38
N SER A 202 -12.68 -39.66 6.39
CA SER A 202 -13.16 -40.67 5.43
C SER A 202 -12.76 -42.11 5.79
N VAL A 203 -12.04 -42.29 6.91
CA VAL A 203 -11.52 -43.59 7.40
C VAL A 203 -12.34 -44.11 8.60
N TYR A 204 -13.44 -43.44 8.97
CA TYR A 204 -14.40 -43.89 9.99
C TYR A 204 -15.81 -43.98 9.42
#